data_AF-A0A8H7DZH0-F1
#
_entry.id   AF-A0A8H7DZH0-F1
#
_cell.length_a   1.000
_cell.length_b   1.000
_cell.length_c   1.000
_cell.angle_alpha   90.00
_cell.angle_beta   90.00
_cell.angle_gamma   90.00
#
_symmetry.space_group_name_H-M   'P 1'
#
loop_
_entity.id
_entity.type
_entity.pdbx_description
1 polymer ?
#
loop_
_entity_poly.entity_id
_entity_poly.type
_entity_poly.pdbx_seq_one_letter_code
_entity_poly.pdbx_strand_id
1 'polypeptide(L)'
;MRVPEVTKPDCECSEGAMIVEHVILKCPRWSTEREELINPLRTTSIKGILTSKAGGRAAIKLIQRTKILDQFKAAVEQEERGRTAENEGEEGEETEEEVE
;
A
#
# COMPACT_ATOMS: atom_id res chain seq x y z
N MET A 1 5.60 -12.10 -15.48
CA MET A 1 4.25 -11.52 -15.62
C MET A 1 4.42 -10.03 -15.93
N ARG A 2 3.93 -9.54 -17.07
CA ARG A 2 3.79 -8.09 -17.33
C ARG A 2 2.29 -7.79 -17.26
N VAL A 3 1.91 -6.75 -16.53
CA VAL A 3 0.53 -6.27 -16.52
C VAL A 3 0.26 -5.70 -17.92
N PRO A 4 -0.66 -6.28 -18.71
CA PRO A 4 -1.07 -5.69 -19.97
C PRO A 4 -1.52 -4.24 -19.70
N GLU A 5 -1.18 -3.30 -20.59
CA GLU A 5 -1.44 -1.84 -20.48
C GLU A 5 -0.43 -1.00 -19.67
N VAL A 6 0.30 -1.58 -18.71
CA VAL A 6 1.38 -0.84 -18.01
C VAL A 6 2.63 -0.86 -18.87
N THR A 7 2.81 0.19 -19.67
CA THR A 7 3.90 0.30 -20.64
C THR A 7 5.26 0.57 -19.99
N LYS A 8 5.30 1.25 -18.83
CA LYS A 8 6.54 1.50 -18.07
C LYS A 8 6.26 1.60 -16.56
N PRO A 9 7.14 1.07 -15.69
CA PRO A 9 7.03 1.19 -14.23
C PRO A 9 7.45 2.59 -13.72
N ASP A 10 7.23 3.61 -14.53
CA ASP A 10 7.73 4.96 -14.30
C ASP A 10 6.78 5.73 -13.37
N CYS A 11 7.36 6.60 -12.55
CA CYS A 11 6.57 7.60 -11.85
C CYS A 11 6.01 8.60 -12.86
N GLU A 12 4.80 9.08 -12.64
CA GLU A 12 4.17 10.13 -13.45
C GLU A 12 4.99 11.44 -13.47
N CYS A 13 5.94 11.64 -12.55
CA CYS A 13 6.87 12.77 -12.61
C CYS A 13 7.93 12.64 -13.71
N SER A 14 8.04 11.49 -14.38
CA SER A 14 9.00 11.20 -15.47
C SER A 14 10.48 11.25 -15.08
N GLU A 15 10.83 11.35 -13.80
CA GLU A 15 12.21 11.44 -13.31
C GLU A 15 12.75 10.14 -12.69
N GLY A 16 11.96 9.06 -12.71
CA GLY A 16 12.41 7.76 -12.21
C GLY A 16 11.31 6.71 -12.16
N ALA A 17 11.72 5.48 -11.85
CA ALA A 17 10.79 4.38 -11.61
C ALA A 17 9.97 4.63 -10.33
N MET A 18 8.75 4.11 -10.28
CA MET A 18 7.87 4.14 -9.11
C MET A 18 8.36 3.13 -8.04
N ILE A 19 9.54 3.41 -7.47
CA ILE A 19 10.16 2.64 -6.39
C ILE A 19 10.17 3.44 -5.08
N VAL A 20 10.24 2.73 -3.94
CA VAL A 20 10.20 3.30 -2.59
C VAL A 20 11.22 4.43 -2.39
N GLU A 21 12.45 4.23 -2.86
CA GLU A 21 13.50 5.25 -2.75
C GLU A 21 13.13 6.54 -3.49
N HIS A 22 12.55 6.43 -4.69
CA HIS A 22 12.11 7.60 -5.46
C HIS A 22 10.98 8.32 -4.73
N VAL A 23 9.97 7.58 -4.25
CA VAL A 23 8.82 8.14 -3.51
C VAL A 23 9.27 8.90 -2.27
N ILE A 24 10.13 8.28 -1.45
CA ILE A 24 10.51 8.82 -0.14
C ILE A 24 11.58 9.90 -0.24
N LEU A 25 12.47 9.86 -1.24
CA LEU A 25 13.66 10.73 -1.26
C LEU A 25 13.76 11.68 -2.45
N LYS A 26 13.15 11.38 -3.60
CA LYS A 26 13.52 12.04 -4.87
C LYS A 26 12.35 12.72 -5.60
N CYS A 27 11.15 12.14 -5.57
CA CYS A 27 10.06 12.51 -6.47
C CYS A 27 9.60 13.97 -6.33
N PRO A 28 9.75 14.85 -7.33
CA PRO A 28 9.38 16.26 -7.19
C PRO A 28 7.90 16.49 -6.82
N ARG A 29 6.99 15.57 -7.18
CA ARG A 29 5.55 15.65 -6.85
C ARG A 29 5.25 15.65 -5.35
N TRP A 30 6.15 15.08 -4.55
CA TRP A 30 5.96 14.94 -3.09
C TRP A 30 7.02 15.71 -2.31
N SER A 31 7.52 16.82 -2.88
CA SER A 31 8.51 17.68 -2.23
C SER A 31 7.99 18.24 -0.92
N THR A 32 6.75 18.71 -0.88
CA THR A 32 6.10 19.26 0.32
C THR A 32 6.02 18.23 1.44
N GLU A 33 5.55 17.01 1.15
CA GLU A 33 5.48 15.94 2.15
C GLU A 33 6.88 15.52 2.63
N ARG A 34 7.88 15.48 1.74
CA ARG A 34 9.27 15.19 2.13
C ARG A 34 9.85 16.28 3.01
N GLU A 35 9.62 17.54 2.69
CA GLU A 35 10.11 18.67 3.47
C GLU A 35 9.56 18.65 4.89
N GLU A 36 8.29 18.28 5.06
CA GLU A 36 7.67 18.20 6.37
C GLU A 36 8.03 16.92 7.15
N LEU A 37 8.07 15.77 6.48
CA LEU A 37 8.14 14.47 7.17
C LEU A 37 9.52 13.83 7.15
N ILE A 38 10.28 14.00 6.06
CA ILE A 38 11.55 13.28 5.84
C ILE A 38 12.76 14.16 6.14
N ASN A 39 12.79 15.41 5.65
CA ASN A 39 13.91 16.33 5.85
C ASN A 39 14.27 16.56 7.33
N PRO A 40 13.32 16.60 8.30
CA PRO A 40 13.66 16.74 9.72
C PRO A 40 14.49 15.59 10.29
N LEU A 41 14.49 14.41 9.63
CA LEU A 41 15.31 13.26 10.04
C LEU A 41 16.81 13.46 9.74
N ARG A 42 17.17 14.49 8.96
CA ARG A 42 18.55 14.86 8.59
C ARG A 42 19.36 13.69 8.01
N THR A 43 18.71 12.82 7.26
CA THR A 43 19.34 11.66 6.61
C THR A 43 18.82 11.50 5.21
N THR A 44 19.70 11.07 4.31
CA THR A 44 19.38 10.67 2.94
C THR A 44 19.43 9.15 2.75
N SER A 45 19.70 8.40 3.82
CA SER A 45 19.78 6.94 3.78
C SER A 45 18.38 6.33 3.85
N ILE A 46 17.93 5.74 2.74
CA ILE A 46 16.65 5.01 2.72
C ILE A 46 16.62 3.90 3.78
N LYS A 47 17.74 3.19 3.96
CA LYS A 47 17.86 2.17 5.01
C LYS A 47 17.70 2.81 6.39
N GLY A 48 18.39 3.91 6.67
CA GLY A 48 18.30 4.61 7.95
C GLY A 48 16.88 5.11 8.27
N ILE A 49 16.14 5.57 7.25
CA ILE A 49 14.74 5.96 7.40
C ILE A 49 13.90 4.73 7.75
N LEU A 50 13.97 3.67 6.94
CA LEU A 50 13.09 2.52 7.07
C LEU A 50 13.40 1.62 8.28
N THR A 51 14.64 1.61 8.78
CA THR A 51 15.02 0.80 9.95
C THR A 51 14.85 1.53 11.28
N SER A 52 14.60 2.84 11.28
CA SER A 52 14.38 3.61 12.51
C SER A 52 12.89 3.76 12.82
N LYS A 53 12.51 3.72 14.10
CA LYS A 53 11.11 3.89 14.51
C LYS A 53 10.54 5.25 14.08
N ALA A 54 11.34 6.31 14.21
CA ALA A 54 10.94 7.66 13.80
C ALA A 54 10.84 7.78 12.28
N GLY A 55 11.84 7.28 11.54
CA GLY A 55 11.86 7.33 10.09
C GLY A 55 10.78 6.47 9.45
N GLY A 56 10.54 5.26 9.98
CA GLY A 56 9.45 4.40 9.52
C GLY A 56 8.09 5.06 9.69
N ARG A 57 7.84 5.72 10.83
CA ARG A 57 6.61 6.49 11.04
C ARG A 57 6.46 7.66 10.06
N ALA A 58 7.55 8.37 9.78
CA ALA A 58 7.53 9.45 8.81
C ALA A 58 7.25 8.93 7.39
N ALA A 59 7.89 7.83 6.99
CA ALA A 59 7.66 7.18 5.71
C ALA A 59 6.21 6.71 5.54
N ILE A 60 5.62 6.09 6.57
CA ILE A 60 4.20 5.69 6.56
C ILE A 60 3.29 6.91 6.37
N LYS A 61 3.52 7.98 7.14
CA LYS A 61 2.73 9.22 7.01
C LYS A 61 2.86 9.84 5.61
N LEU A 62 4.06 9.82 5.04
CA LEU A 62 4.28 10.30 3.67
C LEU A 62 3.44 9.48 2.70
N ILE A 63 3.56 8.14 2.73
CA ILE A 63 2.80 7.23 1.85
C ILE A 63 1.29 7.42 1.98
N GLN A 64 0.78 7.66 3.19
CA GLN A 64 -0.63 7.95 3.42
C GLN A 64 -1.05 9.28 2.79
N ARG A 65 -0.25 10.33 2.94
CA ARG A 65 -0.54 11.66 2.38
C ARG A 65 -0.48 11.67 0.85
N THR A 66 0.43 10.92 0.25
CA THR A 66 0.56 10.85 -1.22
C THR A 66 -0.56 10.04 -1.87
N LYS A 67 -1.35 9.28 -1.10
CA LYS A 67 -2.43 8.40 -1.59
C LYS A 67 -1.97 7.39 -2.65
N ILE A 68 -0.69 7.07 -2.70
CA ILE A 68 -0.13 6.15 -3.71
C ILE A 68 -0.72 4.73 -3.59
N LEU A 69 -1.24 4.37 -2.43
CA LEU A 69 -1.88 3.08 -2.19
C LEU A 69 -3.35 3.04 -2.60
N ASP A 70 -3.96 4.17 -2.99
CA ASP A 70 -5.39 4.21 -3.36
C ASP A 70 -5.69 3.32 -4.57
N GLN A 71 -4.70 3.08 -5.43
CA GLN A 71 -4.79 2.15 -6.57
C GLN A 71 -5.09 0.70 -6.15
N PHE A 72 -4.85 0.33 -4.88
CA PHE A 72 -5.11 -1.01 -4.36
C PHE A 72 -6.47 -1.13 -3.66
N LYS A 73 -7.24 -0.05 -3.49
CA LYS A 73 -8.55 -0.09 -2.79
C LYS A 73 -9.51 -1.09 -3.44
N ALA A 74 -9.58 -1.11 -4.77
CA ALA A 74 -10.43 -2.03 -5.50
C ALA A 74 -10.05 -3.51 -5.27
N ALA A 75 -8.76 -3.81 -5.07
CA ALA A 75 -8.32 -5.17 -4.76
C ALA A 75 -8.73 -5.59 -3.35
N VAL A 76 -8.68 -4.68 -2.37
CA VAL A 76 -9.14 -4.94 -1.00
C VAL A 76 -10.63 -5.24 -0.96
N GLU A 77 -11.45 -4.46 -1.68
CA GLU A 77 -12.90 -4.70 -1.78
C GLU A 77 -13.23 -6.07 -2.38
N GLN A 78 -12.44 -6.54 -3.35
CA GLN A 78 -12.60 -7.87 -3.95
C GLN A 78 -12.17 -9.00 -3.00
N GLU A 79 -11.07 -8.83 -2.27
CA GLU A 79 -10.63 -9.80 -1.25
C GLU A 79 -11.63 -9.92 -0.09
N GLU A 80 -12.16 -8.79 0.39
CA GLU A 80 -13.17 -8.78 1.46
C GLU A 80 -14.46 -9.48 1.03
N ARG A 81 -14.93 -9.22 -0.20
CA ARG A 81 -16.10 -9.90 -0.77
C ARG A 81 -15.91 -11.42 -0.89
N GLY A 82 -14.69 -11.85 -1.25
CA GLY A 82 -14.32 -13.27 -1.26
C GLY A 82 -14.37 -13.89 0.13
N ARG A 83 -13.81 -13.20 1.13
CA ARG A 83 -13.77 -13.68 2.53
C ARG A 83 -15.15 -13.77 3.18
N THR A 84 -16.09 -12.86 2.89
CA THR A 84 -17.49 -12.99 3.37
C THR A 84 -18.23 -14.16 2.73
N ALA A 85 -17.96 -14.45 1.45
CA ALA A 85 -18.61 -15.57 0.75
C ALA A 85 -18.13 -16.95 1.24
N GLU A 86 -16.89 -17.05 1.75
CA GLU A 86 -16.35 -18.28 2.35
C GLU A 86 -16.91 -18.55 3.76
N ASN A 87 -17.31 -17.52 4.50
CA ASN A 87 -17.80 -17.64 5.87
C ASN A 87 -19.32 -17.92 5.97
N GLU A 88 -20.07 -17.72 4.89
CA GLU A 88 -21.52 -17.99 4.81
C GLU A 88 -21.85 -19.45 4.43
N GLY A 89 -20.83 -20.30 4.23
CA GLY A 89 -20.99 -21.70 3.82
C GLY A 89 -20.91 -22.74 4.96
N GLU A 90 -20.63 -22.35 6.20
CA GLU A 90 -20.42 -23.29 7.33
C GLU A 90 -21.58 -23.35 8.34
N GLU A 91 -22.63 -22.54 8.22
CA GLU A 91 -23.80 -22.57 9.12
C GLU A 91 -25.02 -23.18 8.40
N GLY A 92 -25.05 -24.51 8.24
CA GLY A 92 -26.19 -25.14 7.56
C GLY A 92 -26.19 -26.66 7.49
N GLU A 93 -25.71 -27.37 8.51
CA GLU A 93 -25.94 -28.81 8.63
C GLU A 93 -26.11 -29.20 10.10
N GLU A 94 -27.29 -28.91 10.66
CA GLU A 94 -27.77 -29.58 11.87
C GLU A 94 -29.01 -30.41 11.52
N THR A 95 -28.87 -31.69 11.86
CA THR A 95 -29.70 -32.86 11.60
C THR A 95 -31.04 -32.83 12.34
N GLU A 96 -32.12 -33.27 11.69
CA GLU A 96 -33.27 -33.84 12.39
C GLU A 96 -33.47 -35.29 11.94
N GLU A 97 -33.05 -36.21 12.80
CA GLU A 97 -33.28 -37.66 12.76
C GLU A 97 -34.53 -37.98 13.59
N GLU A 98 -35.40 -38.82 12.98
CA GLU A 98 -36.46 -39.69 13.55
C GLU A 98 -37.70 -39.07 14.23
N VAL A 99 -38.91 -39.42 13.72
CA VAL A 99 -39.93 -40.20 14.46
C VAL A 99 -40.86 -40.93 13.48
N GLU A 100 -40.89 -42.27 13.51
CA GLU A 100 -42.13 -43.09 13.44
C GLU A 100 -41.96 -44.43 14.18
#